data_AF-A0A971WHU9-F1
#
_entry.id   AF-A0A971WHU9-F1
#
_cell.length_a   1.000
_cell.length_b   1.000
_cell.length_c   1.000
_cell.angle_alpha   90.00
_cell.angle_beta   90.00
_cell.angle_gamma   90.00
#
_symmetry.space_group_name_H-M   'P 1'
#
loop_
_entity.id
_entity.type
_entity.pdbx_description
1 polymer ?
#
loop_
_entity_poly.entity_id
_entity_poly.type
_entity_poly.pdbx_seq_one_letter_code
_entity_poly.pdbx_strand_id
1 'polypeptide(L)'
;MGDKILLHTCCAPCATYVNEALEKEGWEVVNIFYNPNIHPFDEYARRYETLVLYLEREGKVLKAPFPYNPLEYFSLITEAENRCPKCYFLRLRKVAQWGKEGGFEFFTTTLTISPYQDLSAIWEVGKQIEEELGIKFLVRDFREGFRQSVTRSRELKLYRQNYCGCIFSKYEGVKRRLWKRLTGLKFS
;
A
#
# COMPACT_ATOMS: atom_id res chain seq x y z
N MET A 1 21.07 1.31 -18.07
CA MET A 1 19.86 2.06 -17.68
C MET A 1 18.82 0.99 -17.41
N GLY A 2 18.43 0.80 -16.15
CA GLY A 2 17.46 -0.22 -15.78
C GLY A 2 16.06 0.15 -16.26
N ASP A 3 15.18 -0.83 -16.41
CA ASP A 3 13.79 -0.56 -16.73
C ASP A 3 13.11 0.23 -15.59
N LYS A 4 12.16 1.09 -15.94
CA LYS A 4 11.38 1.87 -14.97
C LYS A 4 10.19 1.08 -14.47
N ILE A 5 9.99 1.04 -13.15
CA ILE A 5 8.81 0.43 -12.53
C ILE A 5 8.03 1.44 -11.69
N LEU A 6 6.72 1.45 -11.89
CA LEU A 6 5.81 2.22 -11.05
C LEU A 6 5.42 1.41 -9.81
N LEU A 7 5.74 1.95 -8.64
CA LEU A 7 5.47 1.29 -7.36
C LEU A 7 4.30 1.98 -6.65
N HIS A 8 3.13 1.33 -6.57
CA HIS A 8 2.09 1.75 -5.65
C HIS A 8 2.60 1.62 -4.20
N THR A 9 2.64 2.73 -3.48
CA THR A 9 3.21 2.80 -2.13
C THR A 9 2.16 3.15 -1.10
N CYS A 10 1.96 2.26 -0.12
CA CYS A 10 0.90 2.42 0.89
C CYS A 10 1.34 3.22 2.13
N CYS A 11 2.64 3.24 2.45
CA CYS A 11 3.23 3.96 3.59
C CYS A 11 4.78 3.90 3.53
N ALA A 12 5.44 4.76 4.30
CA ALA A 12 6.91 4.79 4.38
C ALA A 12 7.55 3.48 4.89
N PRO A 13 7.06 2.83 5.97
CA PRO A 13 7.65 1.58 6.43
C PRO A 13 7.67 0.48 5.36
N CYS A 14 6.61 0.33 4.57
CA CYS A 14 6.58 -0.66 3.50
C CYS A 14 7.54 -0.29 2.36
N ALA A 15 7.70 1.01 2.08
CA ALA A 15 8.60 1.51 1.05
C ALA A 15 10.08 1.21 1.37
N THR A 16 10.47 1.10 2.65
CA THR A 16 11.89 0.96 3.02
C THR A 16 12.54 -0.26 2.40
N TYR A 17 11.93 -1.45 2.55
CA TYR A 17 12.49 -2.68 2.00
C TYR A 17 12.20 -2.83 0.51
N VAL A 18 10.97 -2.49 0.09
CA VAL A 18 10.52 -2.77 -1.29
C VAL A 18 11.29 -1.94 -2.31
N ASN A 19 11.60 -0.66 -2.03
CA ASN A 19 12.44 0.13 -2.92
C ASN A 19 13.82 -0.50 -3.06
N GLU A 20 14.47 -0.86 -1.96
CA GLU A 20 15.81 -1.46 -2.01
C GLU A 20 15.84 -2.82 -2.71
N ALA A 21 14.83 -3.65 -2.50
CA ALA A 21 14.74 -4.95 -3.16
C ALA A 21 14.65 -4.78 -4.69
N LEU A 22 13.78 -3.88 -5.15
CA LEU A 22 13.63 -3.58 -6.58
C LEU A 22 14.88 -2.91 -7.16
N GLU A 23 15.51 -1.99 -6.43
CA GLU A 23 16.74 -1.32 -6.88
C GLU A 23 17.91 -2.30 -6.99
N LYS A 24 18.02 -3.28 -6.07
CA LYS A 24 19.01 -4.37 -6.16
C LYS A 24 18.76 -5.31 -7.34
N GLU A 25 17.50 -5.47 -7.75
CA GLU A 25 17.13 -6.16 -9.01
C GLU A 25 17.42 -5.31 -10.25
N GLY A 26 17.86 -4.05 -10.10
CA GLY A 26 18.23 -3.15 -11.19
C GLY A 26 17.12 -2.24 -11.70
N TRP A 27 15.97 -2.19 -11.03
CA TRP A 27 14.85 -1.32 -11.41
C TRP A 27 15.10 0.15 -11.06
N GLU A 28 14.69 1.06 -11.95
CA GLU A 28 14.50 2.48 -11.61
C GLU A 28 13.09 2.65 -11.03
N VAL A 29 13.00 2.78 -9.70
CA VAL A 29 11.71 2.81 -8.98
C VAL A 29 11.12 4.21 -8.92
N VAL A 30 9.87 4.35 -9.36
CA VAL A 30 9.07 5.56 -9.15
C VAL A 30 7.91 5.23 -8.22
N ASN A 31 7.88 5.84 -7.03
CA ASN A 31 6.80 5.63 -6.07
C ASN A 31 5.58 6.46 -6.48
N ILE A 32 4.38 5.91 -6.28
CA ILE A 32 3.13 6.64 -6.41
C ILE A 32 2.21 6.38 -5.23
N PHE A 33 1.65 7.46 -4.68
CA PHE A 33 0.75 7.40 -3.53
C PHE A 33 -0.69 7.60 -3.94
N TYR A 34 -1.50 6.54 -3.79
CA TYR A 34 -2.95 6.58 -3.99
C TYR A 34 -3.63 5.59 -3.04
N ASN A 35 -4.27 6.13 -2.01
CA ASN A 35 -4.78 5.35 -0.89
C ASN A 35 -6.10 5.94 -0.34
N PRO A 36 -7.18 6.00 -1.16
CA PRO A 36 -8.47 6.56 -0.75
C PRO A 36 -9.10 5.78 0.43
N ASN A 37 -8.65 4.55 0.66
CA ASN A 37 -9.11 3.73 1.76
C ASN A 37 -8.65 4.22 3.14
N ILE A 38 -7.58 5.03 3.24
CA ILE A 38 -7.02 5.41 4.54
C ILE A 38 -7.97 6.36 5.26
N HIS A 39 -8.33 5.99 6.49
CA HIS A 39 -9.24 6.72 7.36
C HIS A 39 -8.79 6.63 8.81
N PRO A 40 -8.95 7.72 9.59
CA PRO A 40 -9.51 9.01 9.21
C PRO A 40 -8.49 9.85 8.43
N PHE A 41 -8.84 11.10 8.11
CA PHE A 41 -7.95 12.01 7.38
C PHE A 41 -6.59 12.22 8.06
N ASP A 42 -6.56 12.25 9.40
CA ASP A 42 -5.32 12.36 10.18
C ASP A 42 -4.36 11.18 9.95
N GLU A 43 -4.89 9.96 9.80
CA GLU A 43 -4.10 8.79 9.42
C GLU A 43 -3.54 8.93 8.00
N TYR A 44 -4.35 9.41 7.06
CA TYR A 44 -3.93 9.64 5.68
C TYR A 44 -2.79 10.66 5.64
N ALA A 45 -2.97 11.81 6.29
CA ALA A 45 -1.99 12.88 6.36
C ALA A 45 -0.67 12.38 6.95
N ARG A 46 -0.70 11.70 8.11
CA ARG A 46 0.51 11.15 8.75
C ARG A 46 1.25 10.18 7.85
N ARG A 47 0.55 9.26 7.17
CA ARG A 47 1.19 8.30 6.26
C ARG A 47 1.79 8.99 5.04
N TYR A 48 1.10 9.98 4.49
CA TYR A 48 1.55 10.74 3.33
C TYR A 48 2.80 11.57 3.68
N GLU A 49 2.72 12.41 4.72
CA GLU A 49 3.83 13.24 5.20
C GLU A 49 5.07 12.41 5.54
N THR A 50 4.88 11.29 6.26
CA THR A 50 6.00 10.39 6.59
C THR A 50 6.63 9.80 5.33
N LEU A 51 5.82 9.46 4.31
CA LEU A 51 6.32 8.92 3.06
C LEU A 51 7.08 9.97 2.24
N VAL A 52 6.54 11.19 2.13
CA VAL A 52 7.20 12.31 1.44
C VAL A 52 8.58 12.55 2.06
N LEU A 53 8.63 12.80 3.38
CA LEU A 53 9.88 13.07 4.09
C LEU A 53 10.89 11.93 3.97
N TYR A 54 10.41 10.68 4.03
CA TYR A 54 11.26 9.51 3.86
C TYR A 54 11.86 9.44 2.44
N LEU A 55 11.03 9.54 1.40
CA LEU A 55 11.52 9.41 0.03
C LEU A 55 12.41 10.59 -0.38
N GLU A 56 12.10 11.82 0.06
CA GLU A 56 12.97 12.98 -0.14
C GLU A 56 14.35 12.77 0.49
N ARG A 57 14.40 12.31 1.75
CA ARG A 57 15.66 12.03 2.45
C ARG A 57 16.51 10.97 1.74
N GLU A 58 15.87 9.97 1.15
CA GLU A 58 16.55 8.88 0.43
C GLU A 58 16.81 9.20 -1.06
N GLY A 59 16.48 10.40 -1.53
CA GLY A 59 16.64 10.79 -2.93
C GLY A 59 15.76 10.00 -3.90
N LYS A 60 14.60 9.50 -3.44
CA LYS A 60 13.68 8.67 -4.23
C LYS A 60 12.51 9.48 -4.78
N VAL A 61 12.02 9.10 -5.96
CA VAL A 61 10.93 9.81 -6.62
C VAL A 61 9.58 9.39 -6.05
N LEU A 62 8.77 10.38 -5.69
CA LEU A 62 7.35 10.23 -5.34
C LEU A 62 6.46 11.01 -6.33
N LYS A 63 5.40 10.37 -6.78
CA LYS A 63 4.28 10.96 -7.51
C LYS A 63 3.02 10.90 -6.66
N ALA A 64 2.31 12.01 -6.55
CA ALA A 64 1.04 12.09 -5.85
C ALA A 64 0.02 12.89 -6.68
N PRO A 65 -0.36 12.37 -7.86
CA PRO A 65 -1.18 13.11 -8.82
C PRO A 65 -2.66 13.17 -8.42
N PHE A 66 -3.06 12.51 -7.32
CA PHE A 66 -4.45 12.37 -6.92
C PHE A 66 -4.72 13.08 -5.59
N PRO A 67 -5.80 13.87 -5.48
CA PRO A 67 -6.24 14.37 -4.19
C PRO A 67 -6.73 13.22 -3.30
N TYR A 68 -6.71 13.43 -1.98
CA TYR A 68 -7.39 12.52 -1.08
C TYR A 68 -8.89 12.58 -1.31
N ASN A 69 -9.46 11.48 -1.81
CA ASN A 69 -10.91 11.34 -1.98
C ASN A 69 -11.40 10.02 -1.39
N PRO A 70 -11.89 10.04 -0.13
CA PRO A 70 -12.40 8.83 0.50
C PRO A 70 -13.73 8.34 -0.10
N LEU A 71 -14.45 9.19 -0.83
CA LEU A 71 -15.74 8.83 -1.42
C LEU A 71 -15.58 7.75 -2.50
N GLU A 72 -14.46 7.70 -3.22
CA GLU A 72 -14.16 6.61 -4.17
C GLU A 72 -14.10 5.25 -3.48
N TYR A 73 -13.61 5.21 -2.23
CA TYR A 73 -13.60 3.99 -1.43
C TYR A 73 -15.01 3.64 -0.94
N PHE A 74 -15.74 4.62 -0.39
CA PHE A 74 -17.07 4.37 0.17
C PHE A 74 -18.14 4.06 -0.87
N SER A 75 -18.03 4.59 -2.09
CA SER A 75 -18.93 4.26 -3.18
C SER A 75 -18.78 2.81 -3.65
N LEU A 76 -17.58 2.25 -3.53
CA LEU A 76 -17.26 0.88 -3.98
C LEU A 76 -17.44 -0.16 -2.87
N ILE A 77 -17.11 0.22 -1.63
CA ILE A 77 -17.09 -0.69 -0.48
C ILE A 77 -18.24 -0.36 0.47
N THR A 78 -19.38 -1.00 0.23
CA THR A 78 -20.59 -0.88 1.05
C THR A 78 -20.65 -1.92 2.17
N GLU A 79 -19.90 -3.01 2.06
CA GLU A 79 -19.93 -4.15 2.99
C GLU A 79 -18.53 -4.45 3.56
N ALA A 80 -18.51 -5.02 4.77
CA ALA A 80 -17.27 -5.38 5.44
C ALA A 80 -16.65 -6.66 4.88
N GLU A 81 -17.48 -7.60 4.45
CA GLU A 81 -17.07 -8.92 3.97
C GLU A 81 -16.47 -8.84 2.57
N ASN A 82 -15.39 -9.60 2.32
CA ASN A 82 -14.72 -9.69 1.02
C ASN A 82 -14.38 -8.34 0.35
N ARG A 83 -14.18 -7.29 1.17
CA ARG A 83 -13.86 -5.92 0.71
C ARG A 83 -12.46 -5.74 0.13
N CYS A 84 -11.51 -6.60 0.55
CA CYS A 84 -10.09 -6.40 0.28
C CYS A 84 -9.76 -6.48 -1.23
N PRO A 85 -10.22 -7.49 -1.99
CA PRO A 85 -10.02 -7.54 -3.44
C PRO A 85 -10.52 -6.27 -4.16
N LYS A 86 -11.73 -5.80 -3.84
CA LYS A 86 -12.29 -4.55 -4.40
C LYS A 86 -11.43 -3.33 -4.06
N CYS A 87 -10.93 -3.24 -2.82
CA CYS A 87 -10.01 -2.18 -2.38
C CYS A 87 -8.67 -2.22 -3.12
N TYR A 88 -8.09 -3.41 -3.32
CA TYR A 88 -6.86 -3.59 -4.09
C TYR A 88 -7.08 -3.16 -5.53
N PHE A 89 -8.17 -3.61 -6.15
CA PHE A 89 -8.49 -3.27 -7.53
C PHE A 89 -8.62 -1.76 -7.73
N LEU A 90 -9.40 -1.07 -6.88
CA LEU A 90 -9.52 0.39 -6.91
C LEU A 90 -8.15 1.08 -6.91
N ARG A 91 -7.29 0.68 -5.97
CA ARG A 91 -5.99 1.33 -5.74
C ARG A 91 -5.00 1.04 -6.85
N LEU A 92 -4.87 -0.23 -7.23
CA LEU A 92 -3.89 -0.68 -8.20
C LEU A 92 -4.30 -0.27 -9.62
N ARG A 93 -5.58 -0.32 -9.96
CA ARG A 93 -6.05 0.06 -11.30
C ARG A 93 -5.83 1.55 -11.56
N LYS A 94 -6.14 2.41 -10.58
CA LYS A 94 -5.92 3.87 -10.72
C LYS A 94 -4.43 4.19 -10.93
N VAL A 95 -3.56 3.53 -10.18
CA VAL A 95 -2.10 3.67 -10.32
C VAL A 95 -1.61 3.15 -11.68
N ALA A 96 -2.03 1.96 -12.07
CA ALA A 96 -1.64 1.33 -13.32
C ALA A 96 -2.09 2.15 -14.54
N GLN A 97 -3.31 2.70 -14.50
CA GLN A 97 -3.82 3.59 -15.54
C GLN A 97 -2.94 4.84 -15.69
N TRP A 98 -2.65 5.53 -14.59
CA TRP A 98 -1.74 6.69 -14.62
C TRP A 98 -0.34 6.33 -15.10
N GLY A 99 0.16 5.16 -14.69
CA GLY A 99 1.45 4.64 -15.15
C GLY A 99 1.48 4.38 -16.64
N LYS A 100 0.44 3.74 -17.18
CA LYS A 100 0.33 3.44 -18.61
C LYS A 100 0.27 4.72 -19.45
N GLU A 101 -0.53 5.70 -19.03
CA GLU A 101 -0.61 7.02 -19.65
C GLU A 101 0.75 7.77 -19.57
N GLY A 102 1.51 7.54 -18.50
CA GLY A 102 2.86 8.07 -18.30
C GLY A 102 3.99 7.26 -18.95
N GLY A 103 3.68 6.22 -19.74
CA GLY A 103 4.67 5.42 -20.47
C GLY A 103 5.40 4.36 -19.65
N PHE A 104 4.93 4.01 -18.44
CA PHE A 104 5.47 2.87 -17.69
C PHE A 104 5.06 1.55 -18.34
N GLU A 105 6.02 0.63 -18.45
CA GLU A 105 5.76 -0.74 -18.91
C GLU A 105 5.43 -1.69 -17.75
N PHE A 106 5.94 -1.40 -16.56
CA PHE A 106 5.81 -2.25 -15.38
C PHE A 106 5.23 -1.48 -14.20
N PHE A 107 4.40 -2.17 -13.41
CA PHE A 107 3.97 -1.69 -12.11
C PHE A 107 3.94 -2.81 -11.07
N THR A 108 4.06 -2.44 -9.79
CA THR A 108 3.89 -3.35 -8.66
C THR A 108 3.42 -2.59 -7.43
N THR A 109 3.41 -3.23 -6.26
CA THR A 109 2.83 -2.66 -5.05
C THR A 109 3.59 -3.05 -3.79
N THR A 110 3.73 -2.10 -2.86
CA THR A 110 4.27 -2.38 -1.53
C THR A 110 3.31 -3.19 -0.65
N LEU A 111 2.08 -3.47 -1.11
CA LEU A 111 1.10 -4.22 -0.32
C LEU A 111 1.57 -5.66 -0.02
N THR A 112 2.40 -6.24 -0.90
CA THR A 112 2.86 -7.62 -0.78
C THR A 112 3.97 -7.83 0.25
N ILE A 113 4.41 -6.78 0.96
CA ILE A 113 5.32 -6.92 2.11
C ILE A 113 4.59 -7.34 3.39
N SER A 114 3.29 -7.04 3.51
CA SER A 114 2.57 -7.22 4.76
C SER A 114 2.07 -8.67 4.88
N PRO A 115 2.39 -9.39 5.97
CA PRO A 115 1.88 -10.75 6.19
C PRO A 115 0.36 -10.79 6.47
N TYR A 116 -0.27 -9.62 6.67
CA TYR A 116 -1.71 -9.49 6.91
C TYR A 116 -2.50 -9.18 5.65
N GLN A 117 -1.84 -9.06 4.49
CA GLN A 117 -2.52 -8.88 3.21
C GLN A 117 -2.64 -10.23 2.50
N ASP A 118 -3.72 -10.37 1.74
CA ASP A 118 -3.97 -11.53 0.91
C ASP A 118 -3.18 -11.39 -0.40
N LEU A 119 -2.08 -12.12 -0.51
CA LEU A 119 -1.21 -12.06 -1.69
C LEU A 119 -1.87 -12.60 -2.94
N SER A 120 -2.60 -13.71 -2.83
CA SER A 120 -3.29 -14.32 -3.96
C SER A 120 -4.29 -13.34 -4.57
N ALA A 121 -5.11 -12.70 -3.73
CA ALA A 121 -6.04 -11.68 -4.18
C ALA A 121 -5.33 -10.45 -4.80
N ILE A 122 -4.18 -10.02 -4.26
CA ILE A 122 -3.40 -8.92 -4.85
C ILE A 122 -2.86 -9.31 -6.23
N TRP A 123 -2.35 -10.53 -6.37
CA TRP A 123 -1.79 -11.01 -7.63
C TRP A 123 -2.85 -11.23 -8.71
N GLU A 124 -4.00 -11.79 -8.35
CA GLU A 124 -5.17 -11.92 -9.22
C GLU A 124 -5.63 -10.54 -9.73
N VAL A 125 -5.80 -9.58 -8.82
CA VAL A 125 -6.15 -8.19 -9.18
C VAL A 125 -5.09 -7.57 -10.09
N GLY A 126 -3.81 -7.75 -9.78
CA GLY A 126 -2.72 -7.21 -10.59
C GLY A 126 -2.71 -7.80 -12.01
N LYS A 127 -2.95 -9.11 -12.14
CA LYS A 127 -3.04 -9.79 -13.44
C LYS A 127 -4.26 -9.36 -14.24
N GLN A 128 -5.42 -9.21 -13.59
CA GLN A 128 -6.60 -8.64 -14.23
C GLN A 128 -6.31 -7.24 -14.80
N ILE A 129 -5.65 -6.38 -14.02
CA ILE A 129 -5.31 -5.01 -14.48
C ILE A 129 -4.29 -5.03 -15.62
N GLU A 130 -3.33 -5.94 -15.60
CA GLU A 130 -2.37 -6.14 -16.68
C GLU A 130 -3.07 -6.49 -18.00
N GLU A 131 -4.04 -7.42 -17.96
CA GLU A 131 -4.86 -7.80 -19.11
C GLU A 131 -5.73 -6.64 -19.61
N GLU A 132 -6.35 -5.88 -18.70
CA GLU A 132 -7.23 -4.76 -19.04
C GLU A 132 -6.46 -3.56 -19.65
N LEU A 133 -5.27 -3.24 -19.15
CA LEU A 133 -4.57 -1.98 -19.46
C LEU A 133 -3.27 -2.16 -20.26
N GLY A 134 -2.77 -3.39 -20.40
CA GLY A 134 -1.53 -3.68 -21.12
C GLY A 134 -0.28 -3.08 -20.45
N ILE A 135 -0.27 -2.96 -19.13
CA ILE A 135 0.90 -2.62 -18.30
C ILE A 135 1.24 -3.84 -17.43
N LYS A 136 2.49 -4.31 -17.48
CA LYS A 136 2.88 -5.57 -16.85
C LYS A 136 2.87 -5.46 -15.33
N PHE A 137 2.14 -6.34 -14.66
CA PHE A 137 2.17 -6.43 -13.21
C PHE A 137 3.32 -7.35 -12.76
N LEU A 138 4.30 -6.77 -12.08
CA LEU A 138 5.40 -7.53 -11.50
C LEU A 138 4.92 -8.22 -10.22
N VAL A 139 4.64 -9.51 -10.34
CA VAL A 139 4.27 -10.40 -9.23
C VAL A 139 5.49 -10.65 -8.34
N ARG A 140 5.41 -10.19 -7.09
CA ARG A 140 6.46 -10.35 -6.07
C ARG A 140 5.86 -10.58 -4.68
N ASP A 141 6.48 -11.49 -3.94
CA ASP A 141 6.28 -11.66 -2.49
C ASP A 141 7.42 -10.94 -1.76
N PHE A 142 7.08 -9.87 -1.03
CA PHE A 142 8.08 -9.13 -0.25
C PHE A 142 8.00 -9.45 1.25
N ARG A 143 7.21 -10.45 1.68
CA ARG A 143 6.97 -10.73 3.11
C ARG A 143 8.22 -11.07 3.89
N GLU A 144 9.24 -11.64 3.26
CA GLU A 144 10.56 -11.86 3.89
C GLU A 144 11.17 -10.56 4.43
N GLY A 145 10.92 -9.44 3.75
CA GLY A 145 11.36 -8.11 4.12
C GLY A 145 10.54 -7.46 5.23
N PHE A 146 9.44 -8.08 5.68
CA PHE A 146 8.57 -7.46 6.68
C PHE A 146 9.31 -7.14 7.98
N ARG A 147 10.13 -8.06 8.49
CA ARG A 147 10.91 -7.83 9.72
C ARG A 147 11.93 -6.72 9.53
N GLN A 148 12.59 -6.68 8.38
CA GLN A 148 13.53 -5.61 8.05
C GLN A 148 12.83 -4.25 7.96
N SER A 149 11.62 -4.19 7.39
CA SER A 149 10.80 -2.98 7.38
C SER A 149 10.46 -2.48 8.78
N VAL A 150 10.26 -3.40 9.75
CA VAL A 150 10.00 -3.05 11.16
C VAL A 150 11.24 -2.40 11.75
N THR A 151 12.39 -3.06 11.64
CA THR A 151 13.66 -2.56 12.17
C THR A 151 14.00 -1.18 11.59
N ARG A 152 13.96 -1.04 10.26
CA ARG A 152 14.24 0.23 9.59
C ARG A 152 13.27 1.33 9.96
N SER A 153 11.97 1.02 10.06
CA SER A 153 10.99 2.03 10.49
C SER A 153 11.28 2.58 11.88
N ARG A 154 11.86 1.78 12.79
CA ARG A 154 12.27 2.24 14.12
C ARG A 154 13.54 3.07 14.07
N GLU A 155 14.57 2.60 13.35
CA GLU A 155 15.85 3.30 13.19
C GLU A 155 15.67 4.68 12.56
N LEU A 156 14.81 4.76 11.54
CA LEU A 156 14.49 5.98 10.82
C LEU A 156 13.38 6.82 11.51
N LYS A 157 12.85 6.35 12.65
CA LYS A 157 11.76 6.99 13.41
C LYS A 157 10.52 7.29 12.54
N LEU A 158 10.21 6.40 11.59
CA LEU A 158 9.04 6.53 10.72
C LEU A 158 7.75 6.25 11.49
N TYR A 159 6.69 7.00 11.19
CA TYR A 159 5.35 6.67 11.65
C TYR A 159 4.98 5.26 11.17
N ARG A 160 4.60 4.39 12.11
CA ARG A 160 4.17 3.02 11.84
C ARG A 160 2.72 2.81 12.29
N GLN A 161 1.86 2.66 11.30
CA GLN A 161 0.45 2.33 11.45
C GLN A 161 0.23 0.94 12.06
N ASN A 162 -0.91 0.74 12.73
CA ASN A 162 -1.30 -0.54 13.34
C ASN A 162 -2.52 -1.21 12.65
N TYR A 163 -2.91 -0.74 11.47
CA TYR A 163 -4.02 -1.26 10.66
C TYR A 163 -3.80 -0.91 9.17
N CYS A 164 -4.55 -1.52 8.26
CA CYS A 164 -4.32 -1.32 6.81
C CYS A 164 -4.69 0.10 6.32
N GLY A 165 -5.47 0.84 7.10
CA GLY A 165 -5.95 2.18 6.78
C GLY A 165 -7.47 2.25 6.64
N CYS A 166 -8.15 1.17 6.26
CA CYS A 166 -9.61 1.23 6.08
C CYS A 166 -10.38 1.28 7.40
N ILE A 167 -11.57 1.90 7.35
CA ILE A 167 -12.47 2.07 8.50
C ILE A 167 -12.81 0.72 9.16
N PHE A 168 -13.02 -0.32 8.36
CA PHE A 168 -13.32 -1.67 8.85
C PHE A 168 -12.17 -2.28 9.64
N SER A 169 -10.93 -2.18 9.14
CA SER A 169 -9.74 -2.67 9.85
C SER A 169 -9.50 -1.89 11.15
N LYS A 170 -9.77 -0.57 11.14
CA LYS A 170 -9.73 0.25 12.35
C LYS A 170 -10.79 -0.21 13.36
N TYR A 171 -12.03 -0.38 12.91
CA TYR A 171 -13.15 -0.83 13.74
C TYR A 171 -12.88 -2.20 14.36
N GLU A 172 -12.49 -3.20 13.57
CA GLU A 172 -12.12 -4.54 14.05
C GLU A 172 -10.98 -4.48 15.09
N GLY A 173 -9.98 -3.62 14.87
CA GLY A 173 -8.89 -3.41 15.82
C GLY A 173 -9.36 -2.78 17.15
N VAL A 174 -10.18 -1.73 17.08
CA VAL A 174 -10.73 -1.04 18.26
C VAL A 174 -11.67 -1.96 19.02
N LYS A 175 -12.61 -2.62 18.34
CA LYS A 175 -13.59 -3.55 18.92
C LYS A 175 -12.90 -4.66 19.73
N ARG A 176 -11.90 -5.32 19.14
CA ARG A 176 -11.14 -6.39 19.81
C ARG A 176 -10.40 -5.89 21.05
N ARG A 177 -9.74 -4.73 20.98
CA ARG A 177 -9.02 -4.15 22.12
C ARG A 177 -9.96 -3.73 23.23
N LEU A 178 -11.08 -3.09 22.88
CA LEU A 178 -12.09 -2.65 23.83
C LEU A 178 -12.71 -3.86 24.55
N TRP A 179 -13.11 -4.89 23.81
CA TRP A 179 -13.65 -6.12 24.40
C TRP A 179 -12.68 -6.74 25.39
N LYS A 180 -11.42 -6.98 24.98
CA LYS A 180 -10.40 -7.53 25.88
C LYS A 180 -10.20 -6.66 27.13
N ARG A 181 -10.24 -5.32 26.99
CA ARG A 181 -10.12 -4.40 28.13
C ARG A 181 -11.31 -4.48 29.09
N LEU A 182 -12.52 -4.61 28.57
CA LEU A 182 -13.75 -4.61 29.37
C LEU A 182 -14.05 -5.97 30.01
N THR A 183 -13.77 -7.07 29.31
CA THR A 183 -14.19 -8.42 29.72
C THR A 183 -13.02 -9.32 30.12
N GLY A 184 -11.79 -8.96 29.78
CA GLY A 184 -10.61 -9.85 29.92
C GLY A 184 -10.56 -10.99 28.89
N LEU A 185 -11.62 -11.18 28.09
CA LEU A 185 -11.73 -12.30 27.15
C LEU A 185 -11.14 -11.96 25.78
N LYS A 186 -10.74 -12.99 25.03
CA LYS A 186 -10.46 -12.83 23.60
C LYS A 186 -11.78 -12.60 22.87
N PHE A 187 -11.77 -11.68 21.93
CA PHE A 187 -12.89 -11.46 21.02
C PHE A 187 -12.91 -12.62 20.03
N SER A 188 -13.98 -13.41 20.03
CA SER A 188 -14.26 -14.50 19.09
C SER A 188 -14.73 -13.95 17.75
#